data_AF-A0A193G047-F1
#
_entry.id   AF-A0A193G047-F1
#
_cell.length_a   1.000
_cell.length_b   1.000
_cell.length_c   1.000
_cell.angle_alpha   90.00
_cell.angle_beta   90.00
_cell.angle_gamma   90.00
#
_symmetry.space_group_name_H-M   'P 1'
#
loop_
_entity.id
_entity.type
_entity.pdbx_description
1 polymer ?
#
loop_
_entity_poly.entity_id
_entity_poly.type
_entity_poly.pdbx_seq_one_letter_code
_entity_poly.pdbx_strand_id
1 'polypeptide(L)'
;MKEDSSSSHSEELADMEPWDRMLWLSRAYLEASEALCNAMLEGGLSSQYSSSRVILHLARHGIELFLKGAIAAHGAAPEQLGHNLNKLYRVYRRLYPELRFHFEVPCQFLVSLNEELFPNDADEFHRVLDQRHRYATDRKGASFASPEIFDPATMKKELWELRRVSQVIEWVELRPYLTAMFGRAGS
;
A
#
# COMPACT_ATOMS: atom_id res chain seq x y z
N MET A 1 -23.48 34.58 14.67
CA MET A 1 -22.43 33.63 15.09
C MET A 1 -22.74 32.30 14.44
N LYS A 2 -21.95 31.89 13.44
CA LYS A 2 -21.97 30.49 12.98
C LYS A 2 -21.12 29.71 13.97
N GLU A 3 -21.68 28.64 14.51
CA GLU A 3 -20.93 27.66 15.29
C GLU A 3 -20.01 26.93 14.30
N ASP A 4 -18.73 27.31 14.28
CA ASP A 4 -17.68 26.52 13.66
C ASP A 4 -17.37 25.34 14.59
N SER A 5 -18.24 24.32 14.60
CA SER A 5 -17.83 22.99 15.05
C SER A 5 -16.94 22.39 13.96
N SER A 6 -15.71 22.87 13.88
CA SER A 6 -14.64 22.23 13.12
C SER A 6 -14.33 20.89 13.79
N SER A 7 -15.13 19.86 13.52
CA SER A 7 -14.75 18.48 13.85
C SER A 7 -13.48 18.18 13.06
N SER A 8 -12.33 18.18 13.72
CA SER A 8 -11.11 17.77 13.04
C SER A 8 -11.23 16.28 12.75
N HIS A 9 -11.34 15.90 11.47
CA HIS A 9 -11.40 14.49 11.07
C HIS A 9 -10.16 13.68 11.50
N SER A 10 -9.11 14.33 12.00
CA SER A 10 -7.94 13.68 12.61
C SER A 10 -8.23 12.99 13.95
N GLU A 11 -9.31 13.36 14.64
CA GLU A 11 -9.69 12.76 15.93
C GLU A 11 -9.99 11.27 15.81
N GLU A 12 -10.44 10.82 14.63
CA GLU A 12 -10.70 9.40 14.32
C GLU A 12 -9.47 8.50 14.61
N LEU A 13 -8.25 9.01 14.37
CA LEU A 13 -7.03 8.23 14.54
C LEU A 13 -6.35 8.44 15.90
N ALA A 14 -6.83 9.38 16.72
CA ALA A 14 -6.10 9.84 17.91
C ALA A 14 -5.92 8.74 18.96
N ASP A 15 -6.95 7.92 19.16
CA ASP A 15 -7.01 6.87 20.18
C ASP A 15 -6.65 5.48 19.66
N MET A 16 -6.34 5.35 18.37
CA MET A 16 -5.97 4.07 17.76
C MET A 16 -4.51 3.72 18.04
N GLU A 17 -4.20 2.43 18.12
CA GLU A 17 -2.83 1.95 18.13
C GLU A 17 -2.10 2.30 16.81
N PRO A 18 -0.77 2.54 16.81
CA PRO A 18 -0.04 2.91 15.60
C PRO A 18 -0.20 1.92 14.43
N TRP A 19 -0.26 0.62 14.74
CA TRP A 19 -0.48 -0.42 13.72
C TRP A 19 -1.87 -0.33 13.09
N ASP A 20 -2.86 0.03 13.88
CA ASP A 20 -4.26 0.13 13.47
C ASP A 20 -4.47 1.36 12.57
N ARG A 21 -3.86 2.50 12.94
CA ARG A 21 -3.81 3.69 12.08
C ARG A 21 -3.23 3.39 10.70
N MET A 22 -2.20 2.54 10.61
CA MET A 22 -1.61 2.13 9.34
C MET A 22 -2.59 1.29 8.49
N LEU A 23 -3.36 0.39 9.10
CA LEU A 23 -4.37 -0.40 8.39
C LEU A 23 -5.53 0.49 7.90
N TRP A 24 -5.97 1.43 8.73
CA TRP A 24 -6.97 2.44 8.35
C TRP A 24 -6.51 3.30 7.17
N LEU A 25 -5.30 3.84 7.23
CA LEU A 25 -4.73 4.62 6.12
C LEU A 25 -4.54 3.77 4.87
N SER A 26 -4.09 2.52 5.02
CA SER A 26 -3.96 1.57 3.90
C SER A 26 -5.25 1.46 3.09
N ARG A 27 -6.39 1.27 3.77
CA ARG A 27 -7.71 1.22 3.15
C ARG A 27 -8.02 2.50 2.37
N ALA A 28 -7.82 3.66 2.98
CA ALA A 28 -8.08 4.95 2.35
C ALA A 28 -7.22 5.17 1.10
N TYR A 29 -5.93 4.79 1.13
CA TYR A 29 -5.03 4.90 -0.01
C TYR A 29 -5.43 3.99 -1.18
N LEU A 30 -5.80 2.74 -0.90
CA LEU A 30 -6.27 1.80 -1.92
C LEU A 30 -7.60 2.26 -2.53
N GLU A 31 -8.54 2.72 -1.70
CA GLU A 31 -9.81 3.27 -2.15
C GLU A 31 -9.64 4.52 -3.01
N ALA A 32 -8.77 5.45 -2.61
CA ALA A 32 -8.46 6.63 -3.40
C ALA A 32 -7.84 6.27 -4.77
N SER A 33 -6.94 5.27 -4.80
CA SER A 33 -6.36 4.78 -6.04
C SER A 33 -7.42 4.19 -6.98
N GLU A 34 -8.33 3.36 -6.45
CA GLU A 34 -9.46 2.80 -7.22
C GLU A 34 -10.40 3.91 -7.75
N ALA A 35 -10.70 4.91 -6.93
CA ALA A 35 -11.54 6.04 -7.30
C ALA A 35 -10.93 6.88 -8.43
N LEU A 36 -9.60 7.07 -8.42
CA LEU A 36 -8.91 7.76 -9.51
C LEU A 36 -8.90 6.95 -10.82
N CYS A 37 -8.85 5.62 -10.76
CA CYS A 37 -9.07 4.78 -11.95
C CYS A 37 -10.48 4.99 -12.52
N ASN A 38 -11.51 5.05 -11.66
CA ASN A 38 -12.88 5.36 -12.09
C ASN A 38 -12.97 6.73 -12.75
N ALA A 39 -12.42 7.76 -12.09
CA ALA A 39 -12.40 9.11 -12.64
C ALA A 39 -11.70 9.16 -14.01
N MET A 40 -10.63 8.39 -14.21
CA MET A 40 -9.94 8.31 -15.50
C MET A 40 -10.80 7.66 -16.59
N LEU A 41 -11.53 6.59 -16.26
CA LEU A 41 -12.44 5.91 -17.18
C LEU A 41 -13.65 6.79 -17.56
N GLU A 42 -14.13 7.60 -16.62
CA GLU A 42 -15.28 8.49 -16.79
C GLU A 42 -14.90 9.87 -17.38
N GLY A 43 -13.61 10.11 -17.61
CA GLY A 43 -13.10 11.38 -18.15
C GLY A 43 -12.97 12.51 -17.12
N GLY A 44 -13.18 12.23 -15.83
CA GLY A 44 -12.93 13.14 -14.71
C GLY A 44 -11.45 13.30 -14.34
N LEU A 45 -10.57 12.42 -14.83
CA LEU A 45 -9.12 12.50 -14.70
C LEU A 45 -8.45 12.29 -16.06
N SER A 46 -7.41 13.08 -16.37
CA SER A 46 -6.70 12.95 -17.65
C SER A 46 -5.96 11.61 -17.75
N SER A 47 -6.03 10.95 -18.91
CA SER A 47 -5.26 9.74 -19.20
C SER A 47 -3.82 10.09 -19.62
N GLN A 48 -3.04 10.59 -18.67
CA GLN A 48 -1.65 11.01 -18.86
C GLN A 48 -0.70 10.19 -17.97
N TYR A 49 0.58 10.18 -18.34
CA TYR A 49 1.63 9.52 -17.55
C TYR A 49 1.66 10.02 -16.09
N SER A 50 1.56 11.32 -15.86
CA SER A 50 1.49 11.90 -14.51
C SER A 50 0.32 11.34 -13.69
N SER A 51 -0.86 11.21 -14.31
CA SER A 51 -2.05 10.66 -13.66
C SER A 51 -1.85 9.19 -13.27
N SER A 52 -1.26 8.37 -14.14
CA SER A 52 -0.96 6.98 -13.80
C SER A 52 0.06 6.86 -12.67
N ARG A 53 1.10 7.72 -12.63
CA ARG A 53 2.08 7.72 -11.53
C ARG A 53 1.42 8.01 -10.17
N VAL A 54 0.46 8.91 -10.11
CA VAL A 54 -0.29 9.22 -8.88
C VAL A 54 -1.11 8.01 -8.43
N ILE A 55 -1.85 7.38 -9.35
CA ILE A 55 -2.65 6.18 -9.03
C ILE A 55 -1.76 5.06 -8.47
N LEU A 56 -0.67 4.77 -9.18
CA LEU A 56 0.30 3.74 -8.78
C LEU A 56 0.99 4.08 -7.46
N HIS A 57 1.28 5.36 -7.20
CA HIS A 57 1.84 5.81 -5.92
C HIS A 57 0.91 5.47 -4.76
N LEU A 58 -0.38 5.86 -4.87
CA LEU A 58 -1.37 5.64 -3.82
C LEU A 58 -1.59 4.15 -3.57
N ALA A 59 -1.70 3.35 -4.64
CA ALA A 59 -1.84 1.90 -4.54
C ALA A 59 -0.66 1.28 -3.80
N ARG A 60 0.56 1.58 -4.25
CA ARG A 60 1.80 1.08 -3.64
C ARG A 60 1.90 1.46 -2.16
N HIS A 61 1.56 2.71 -1.83
CA HIS A 61 1.61 3.20 -0.46
C HIS A 61 0.56 2.53 0.43
N GLY A 62 -0.65 2.29 -0.10
CA GLY A 62 -1.68 1.50 0.57
C GLY A 62 -1.20 0.09 0.92
N ILE A 63 -0.55 -0.60 -0.02
CA ILE A 63 0.04 -1.94 0.22
C ILE A 63 1.14 -1.89 1.28
N GLU A 64 2.01 -0.88 1.20
CA GLU A 64 3.09 -0.69 2.16
C GLU A 64 2.54 -0.54 3.58
N LEU A 65 1.54 0.33 3.76
CA LEU A 65 0.90 0.57 5.06
C LEU A 65 0.17 -0.67 5.59
N PHE A 66 -0.47 -1.46 4.73
CA PHE A 66 -1.08 -2.73 5.13
C PHE A 66 -0.02 -3.66 5.75
N LEU A 67 1.08 -3.87 5.03
CA LEU A 67 2.15 -4.76 5.46
C LEU A 67 2.80 -4.25 6.75
N LYS A 68 3.11 -2.95 6.84
CA LYS A 68 3.69 -2.35 8.04
C LYS A 68 2.74 -2.44 9.24
N GLY A 69 1.45 -2.17 9.03
CA GLY A 69 0.39 -2.34 10.02
C GLY A 69 0.36 -3.76 10.56
N ALA A 70 0.22 -4.76 9.70
CA ALA A 70 0.18 -6.16 10.10
C ALA A 70 1.47 -6.62 10.83
N ILE A 71 2.65 -6.19 10.38
CA ILE A 71 3.93 -6.50 11.03
C ILE A 71 4.02 -5.86 12.43
N ALA A 72 3.67 -4.58 12.55
CA ALA A 72 3.63 -3.88 13.84
C ALA A 72 2.60 -4.50 14.80
N ALA A 73 1.46 -4.93 14.28
CA ALA A 73 0.42 -5.58 15.06
C ALA A 73 0.90 -6.90 15.69
N HIS A 74 1.83 -7.61 15.02
CA HIS A 74 2.51 -8.79 15.56
C HIS A 74 3.63 -8.44 16.57
N GLY A 75 3.94 -7.16 16.78
CA GLY A 75 5.00 -6.70 17.69
C GLY A 75 6.39 -6.61 17.08
N ALA A 76 6.52 -6.73 15.75
CA ALA A 76 7.77 -6.47 15.05
C ALA A 76 7.92 -4.97 14.68
N ALA A 77 9.12 -4.56 14.28
CA ALA A 77 9.50 -3.18 13.99
C ALA A 77 9.54 -2.90 12.46
N PRO A 78 8.41 -2.54 11.82
CA PRO A 78 8.36 -2.33 10.36
C PRO A 78 9.19 -1.14 9.87
N GLU A 79 9.47 -0.16 10.71
CA GLU A 79 10.25 1.04 10.39
C GLU A 79 11.69 0.71 9.95
N GLN A 80 12.21 -0.43 10.39
CA GLN A 80 13.54 -0.91 10.03
C GLN A 80 13.59 -1.54 8.62
N LEU A 81 12.43 -1.82 8.01
CA LEU A 81 12.32 -2.48 6.71
C LEU A 81 12.23 -1.50 5.53
N GLY A 82 12.18 -0.19 5.81
CA GLY A 82 12.10 0.86 4.79
C GLY A 82 10.78 0.80 4.00
N HIS A 83 10.87 1.01 2.69
CA HIS A 83 9.71 1.05 1.79
C HIS A 83 9.65 -0.15 0.84
N ASN A 84 10.56 -1.11 0.92
CA ASN A 84 10.66 -2.21 -0.03
C ASN A 84 9.52 -3.23 0.19
N LEU A 85 8.57 -3.29 -0.76
CA LEU A 85 7.40 -4.17 -0.66
C LEU A 85 7.77 -5.66 -0.65
N ASN A 86 8.80 -6.09 -1.37
CA ASN A 86 9.24 -7.48 -1.37
C ASN A 86 9.79 -7.88 0.01
N LYS A 87 10.61 -7.01 0.64
CA LYS A 87 11.11 -7.22 2.01
C LYS A 87 9.97 -7.25 3.02
N LEU A 88 9.04 -6.31 2.94
CA LEU A 88 7.86 -6.24 3.81
C LEU A 88 6.99 -7.50 3.66
N TYR A 89 6.68 -7.91 2.43
CA TYR A 89 5.84 -9.07 2.15
C TYR A 89 6.49 -10.37 2.64
N ARG A 90 7.81 -10.54 2.47
CA ARG A 90 8.56 -11.68 3.03
C ARG A 90 8.47 -11.75 4.56
N VAL A 91 8.62 -10.62 5.25
CA VAL A 91 8.47 -10.57 6.71
C VAL A 91 7.04 -10.87 7.13
N TYR A 92 6.06 -10.27 6.45
CA TYR A 92 4.64 -10.55 6.67
C TYR A 92 4.34 -12.05 6.55
N ARG A 93 4.77 -12.71 5.47
CA ARG A 93 4.56 -14.15 5.25
C ARG A 93 5.29 -15.03 6.27
N ARG A 94 6.38 -14.56 6.88
CA ARG A 94 7.06 -15.26 7.99
C ARG A 94 6.26 -15.17 9.28
N LEU A 95 5.67 -14.00 9.57
CA LEU A 95 4.86 -13.78 10.78
C LEU A 95 3.47 -14.42 10.67
N TYR A 96 2.91 -14.44 9.47
CA TYR A 96 1.58 -14.97 9.16
C TYR A 96 1.67 -16.07 8.09
N PRO A 97 2.24 -17.25 8.42
CA PRO A 97 2.53 -18.29 7.44
C PRO A 97 1.28 -19.03 6.94
N GLU A 98 0.17 -18.98 7.69
CA GLU A 98 -1.06 -19.67 7.32
C GLU A 98 -1.67 -19.10 6.04
N LEU A 99 -2.39 -19.96 5.30
CA LEU A 99 -2.97 -19.61 4.00
C LEU A 99 -4.11 -18.58 4.12
N ARG A 100 -4.80 -18.54 5.27
CA ARG A 100 -5.85 -17.55 5.54
C ARG A 100 -5.36 -16.10 5.56
N PHE A 101 -4.06 -15.89 5.80
CA PHE A 101 -3.42 -14.57 5.70
C PHE A 101 -2.75 -14.33 4.34
N HIS A 102 -3.00 -15.18 3.34
CA HIS A 102 -2.36 -15.03 2.04
C HIS A 102 -3.17 -14.09 1.14
N PHE A 103 -2.47 -13.18 0.46
CA PHE A 103 -3.00 -12.37 -0.62
C PHE A 103 -1.92 -12.12 -1.66
N GLU A 104 -2.33 -11.82 -2.88
CA GLU A 104 -1.43 -11.49 -3.98
C GLU A 104 -1.25 -9.97 -4.07
N VAL A 105 0.01 -9.54 -4.17
CA VAL A 105 0.35 -8.16 -4.52
C VAL A 105 0.46 -8.10 -6.04
N PRO A 106 -0.25 -7.16 -6.71
CA PRO A 106 -0.17 -7.04 -8.17
C PRO A 106 1.27 -6.88 -8.66
N CYS A 107 1.61 -7.54 -9.77
CA CYS A 107 3.00 -7.74 -10.19
C CYS A 107 3.74 -6.43 -10.51
N GLN A 108 3.03 -5.38 -10.92
CA GLN A 108 3.57 -4.04 -11.16
C GLN A 108 4.11 -3.36 -9.90
N PHE A 109 3.68 -3.80 -8.71
CA PHE A 109 4.19 -3.30 -7.43
C PHE A 109 5.33 -4.17 -6.87
N LEU A 110 5.54 -5.35 -7.45
CA LEU A 110 6.63 -6.25 -7.08
C LEU A 110 7.80 -6.10 -8.04
N VAL A 111 8.99 -6.32 -7.53
CA VAL A 111 10.15 -6.56 -8.40
C VAL A 111 10.18 -8.05 -8.69
N SER A 112 10.35 -8.40 -9.97
CA SER A 112 10.48 -9.77 -10.47
C SER A 112 11.27 -10.66 -9.50
N LEU A 113 10.84 -11.92 -9.37
CA LEU A 113 11.45 -12.98 -8.55
C LEU A 113 12.96 -13.21 -8.81
N ASN A 114 13.54 -12.56 -9.82
CA ASN A 114 14.97 -12.52 -10.09
C ASN A 114 15.82 -11.76 -9.04
N GLU A 115 15.27 -11.41 -7.88
CA GLU A 115 16.07 -10.90 -6.74
C GLU A 115 17.24 -11.82 -6.37
N GLU A 116 17.13 -13.12 -6.65
CA GLU A 116 18.23 -14.09 -6.48
C GLU A 116 19.33 -13.96 -7.55
N LEU A 117 18.98 -13.50 -8.75
CA LEU A 117 19.92 -13.38 -9.86
C LEU A 117 20.71 -12.06 -9.82
N PHE A 118 20.09 -10.97 -9.34
CA PHE A 118 20.71 -9.64 -9.29
C PHE A 118 20.30 -8.83 -8.04
N PRO A 119 20.76 -9.21 -6.84
CA PRO A 119 20.32 -8.61 -5.58
C PRO A 119 20.65 -7.12 -5.45
N ASN A 120 21.78 -6.68 -6.02
CA ASN A 120 22.20 -5.27 -5.98
C ASN A 120 21.31 -4.37 -6.84
N ASP A 121 20.90 -4.85 -8.02
CA ASP A 121 20.04 -4.10 -8.93
C ASP A 121 18.60 -4.01 -8.39
N ALA A 122 18.14 -5.07 -7.71
CA ALA A 122 16.84 -5.09 -7.07
C ALA A 122 16.75 -4.05 -5.93
N ASP A 123 17.74 -4.00 -5.03
CA ASP A 123 17.73 -3.06 -3.91
C ASP A 123 17.84 -1.60 -4.36
N GLU A 124 18.64 -1.31 -5.39
CA GLU A 124 18.69 0.02 -5.98
C GLU A 124 17.37 0.38 -6.68
N PHE A 125 16.77 -0.53 -7.44
CA PHE A 125 15.48 -0.36 -8.09
C PHE A 125 14.37 -0.09 -7.05
N HIS A 126 14.33 -0.84 -5.96
CA HIS A 126 13.40 -0.64 -4.85
C HIS A 126 13.58 0.72 -4.15
N ARG A 127 14.83 1.16 -3.95
CA ARG A 127 15.14 2.46 -3.35
C ARG A 127 14.58 3.62 -4.17
N VAL A 128 14.63 3.49 -5.49
CA VAL A 128 14.11 4.54 -6.39
C VAL A 128 12.67 4.32 -6.80
N LEU A 129 12.03 3.17 -6.50
CA LEU A 129 10.68 2.88 -6.95
C LEU A 129 9.62 3.81 -6.33
N ASP A 130 9.78 4.15 -5.05
CA ASP A 130 8.98 5.19 -4.41
C ASP A 130 9.19 6.54 -5.11
N GLN A 131 10.45 6.88 -5.41
CA GLN A 131 10.82 8.13 -6.05
C GLN A 131 10.28 8.23 -7.48
N ARG A 132 10.26 7.13 -8.24
CA ARG A 132 9.75 7.05 -9.62
C ARG A 132 8.26 7.37 -9.71
N HIS A 133 7.48 7.08 -8.67
CA HIS A 133 6.05 7.41 -8.64
C HIS A 133 5.80 8.87 -8.29
N ARG A 134 6.78 9.56 -7.70
CA ARG A 134 6.61 10.90 -7.12
C ARG A 134 7.33 11.99 -7.89
N TYR A 135 8.41 11.66 -8.57
CA TYR A 135 9.27 12.61 -9.26
C TYR A 135 9.43 12.22 -10.73
N ALA A 136 9.55 13.23 -11.60
CA ALA A 136 9.82 13.01 -13.02
C ALA A 136 11.31 12.67 -13.29
N THR A 137 12.19 13.03 -12.35
CA THR A 137 13.64 12.84 -12.45
C THR A 137 14.23 12.39 -11.12
N ASP A 138 15.37 11.72 -11.18
CA ASP A 138 16.20 11.44 -10.01
C ASP A 138 16.92 12.71 -9.51
N ARG A 139 17.68 12.58 -8.42
CA ARG A 139 18.49 13.68 -7.86
C ARG A 139 19.57 14.22 -8.80
N LYS A 140 19.92 13.49 -9.86
CA LYS A 140 20.93 13.84 -10.88
C LYS A 140 20.29 14.38 -12.16
N GLY A 141 18.95 14.51 -12.22
CA GLY A 141 18.22 14.98 -13.38
C GLY A 141 17.94 13.90 -14.44
N ALA A 142 18.28 12.63 -14.18
CA ALA A 142 17.94 11.54 -15.09
C ALA A 142 16.44 11.25 -15.02
N SER A 143 15.80 11.09 -16.18
CA SER A 143 14.36 10.89 -16.25
C SER A 143 13.96 9.52 -15.70
N PHE A 144 12.87 9.51 -14.92
CA PHE A 144 12.17 8.28 -14.53
C PHE A 144 11.07 7.90 -15.53
N ALA A 145 10.89 8.67 -16.61
CA ALA A 145 9.92 8.33 -17.65
C ALA A 145 10.33 7.02 -18.31
N SER A 146 9.46 6.02 -18.20
CA SER A 146 9.58 4.77 -18.92
C SER A 146 8.38 4.60 -19.84
N PRO A 147 8.52 3.91 -20.99
CA PRO A 147 7.39 3.54 -21.82
C PRO A 147 6.55 2.50 -21.06
N GLU A 148 5.66 2.99 -20.20
CA GLU A 148 4.73 2.21 -19.40
C GLU A 148 3.34 2.31 -20.01
N ILE A 149 2.70 1.16 -20.23
CA ILE A 149 1.29 1.09 -20.63
C ILE A 149 0.49 0.98 -19.35
N PHE A 150 -0.34 1.99 -19.08
CA PHE A 150 -1.27 1.98 -17.96
C PHE A 150 -2.70 1.82 -18.50
N ASP A 151 -3.34 0.69 -18.16
CA ASP A 151 -4.76 0.49 -18.42
C ASP A 151 -5.58 0.71 -17.14
N PRO A 152 -6.36 1.81 -17.04
CA PRO A 152 -7.16 2.10 -15.86
C PRO A 152 -8.24 1.04 -15.59
N ALA A 153 -8.73 0.32 -16.60
CA ALA A 153 -9.74 -0.72 -16.40
C ALA A 153 -9.16 -1.96 -15.70
N THR A 154 -8.01 -2.43 -16.17
CA THR A 154 -7.27 -3.53 -15.53
C THR A 154 -6.83 -3.14 -14.12
N MET A 155 -6.21 -1.95 -13.96
CA MET A 155 -5.75 -1.48 -12.65
C MET A 155 -6.91 -1.37 -11.64
N LYS A 156 -8.05 -0.83 -12.04
CA LYS A 156 -9.25 -0.77 -11.18
C LYS A 156 -9.63 -2.14 -10.65
N LYS A 157 -9.67 -3.15 -11.53
CA LYS A 157 -10.05 -4.52 -11.15
C LYS A 157 -9.06 -5.12 -10.15
N GLU A 158 -7.77 -4.92 -10.36
CA GLU A 158 -6.73 -5.39 -9.44
C GLU A 158 -6.81 -4.69 -8.08
N LEU A 159 -7.02 -3.37 -8.05
CA LEU A 159 -7.17 -2.60 -6.82
C LEU A 159 -8.43 -3.00 -6.05
N TRP A 160 -9.54 -3.22 -6.75
CA TRP A 160 -10.78 -3.69 -6.14
C TRP A 160 -10.57 -5.05 -5.44
N GLU A 161 -9.93 -6.00 -6.12
CA GLU A 161 -9.68 -7.33 -5.56
C GLU A 161 -8.71 -7.26 -4.38
N LEU A 162 -7.63 -6.49 -4.51
CA LEU A 162 -6.66 -6.27 -3.45
C LEU A 162 -7.32 -5.64 -2.21
N ARG A 163 -8.18 -4.62 -2.39
CA ARG A 163 -8.94 -3.98 -1.31
C ARG A 163 -9.91 -4.96 -0.65
N ARG A 164 -10.62 -5.76 -1.45
CA ARG A 164 -11.56 -6.77 -0.95
C ARG A 164 -10.86 -7.82 -0.10
N VAL A 165 -9.76 -8.38 -0.61
CA VAL A 165 -9.01 -9.44 0.09
C VAL A 165 -8.30 -8.88 1.33
N SER A 166 -7.69 -7.70 1.25
CA SER A 166 -7.02 -7.09 2.42
C SER A 166 -7.99 -6.78 3.55
N GLN A 167 -9.22 -6.35 3.23
CA GLN A 167 -10.28 -6.15 4.22
C GLN A 167 -10.74 -7.47 4.86
N VAL A 168 -10.92 -8.54 4.06
CA VAL A 168 -11.24 -9.87 4.62
C VAL A 168 -10.13 -10.32 5.56
N ILE A 169 -8.87 -10.23 5.13
CA ILE A 169 -7.73 -10.58 5.98
C ILE A 169 -7.69 -9.73 7.24
N GLU A 170 -7.88 -8.41 7.15
CA GLU A 170 -7.87 -7.52 8.30
C GLU A 170 -8.95 -7.91 9.33
N TRP A 171 -10.21 -7.97 8.90
CA TRP A 171 -11.36 -8.06 9.79
C TRP A 171 -11.72 -9.49 10.21
N VAL A 172 -11.55 -10.45 9.31
CA VAL A 172 -11.95 -11.84 9.55
C VAL A 172 -10.81 -12.66 10.14
N GLU A 173 -9.56 -12.37 9.77
CA GLU A 173 -8.42 -13.22 10.13
C GLU A 173 -7.48 -12.55 11.12
N LEU A 174 -6.94 -11.38 10.76
CA LEU A 174 -5.86 -10.70 11.47
C LEU A 174 -6.32 -10.17 12.83
N ARG A 175 -7.40 -9.37 12.89
CA ARG A 175 -7.90 -8.83 14.16
C ARG A 175 -8.32 -9.92 15.15
N PRO A 176 -9.09 -10.96 14.75
CA PRO A 176 -9.40 -12.06 15.67
C PRO A 176 -8.16 -12.83 16.12
N TYR A 177 -7.20 -13.07 15.23
CA TYR A 177 -5.92 -13.70 15.57
C TYR A 177 -5.13 -12.87 16.60
N LEU A 178 -5.03 -11.55 16.38
CA LEU A 178 -4.31 -10.65 17.28
C LEU A 178 -4.97 -10.55 18.66
N THR A 179 -6.31 -10.56 18.69
CA THR A 179 -7.06 -10.58 19.95
C THR A 179 -6.81 -11.89 20.70
N ALA A 180 -6.88 -13.03 20.01
CA ALA A 180 -6.68 -14.35 20.62
C ALA A 180 -5.24 -14.57 21.10
N MET A 181 -4.23 -14.13 20.34
CA MET A 181 -2.82 -14.39 20.62
C MET A 181 -2.17 -13.36 21.54
N PHE A 182 -2.56 -12.09 21.43
CA PHE A 182 -1.87 -10.98 22.09
C PHE A 182 -2.78 -10.10 22.95
N GLY A 183 -4.10 -10.40 23.02
CA GLY A 183 -5.07 -9.54 23.69
C GLY A 183 -5.22 -8.17 23.02
N ARG A 184 -4.78 -8.02 21.76
CA ARG A 184 -4.85 -6.77 21.00
C ARG A 184 -6.17 -6.70 20.25
N ALA A 185 -7.12 -5.94 20.77
CA ALA A 185 -8.30 -5.52 20.04
C ALA A 185 -7.99 -4.17 19.37
N GLY A 186 -7.84 -4.17 18.05
CA GLY A 186 -7.87 -2.90 17.29
C GLY A 186 -9.30 -2.36 17.20
N SER A 187 -9.42 -1.06 16.93
CA SER A 187 -10.68 -0.33 16.81
C SER A 187 -11.41 -0.59 15.50
#